data_AF-A0A7J4V7T0-F1
#
_entry.id   AF-A0A7J4V7T0-F1
#
_cell.length_a   1.000
_cell.length_b   1.000
_cell.length_c   1.000
_cell.angle_alpha   90.00
_cell.angle_beta   90.00
_cell.angle_gamma   90.00
#
_symmetry.space_group_name_H-M   'P 1'
#
loop_
_entity.id
_entity.type
_entity.pdbx_description
1 polymer ?
#
loop_
_entity_poly.entity_id
_entity_poly.type
_entity_poly.pdbx_seq_one_letter_code
_entity_poly.pdbx_strand_id
1 'polypeptide(L)'
;TFYFIGQEMKRTQELRVITGFIASTNDNETTTLGRGGSDFTAAIFGAAINAGEIEIWTDVDGVLTADPRKVSDSFIVEELSYEEAMELSYFGAKVIYAPTIQPAMDRGIPVRIKNTFNPAHPGSIIKKDPGLNTNEITGLACIDAIALVRVEGGGMVGVSGIAGRLFRSLAKEKINVILITQASSEHSISLAVEPKNSTAAVKILREEFAEELRLGRISSIEKEEGLASIAVVGANMRRRHGVAGRVFDTLGKHRINIHAIAQGSSELNISFVIAADKLKQAMSALHNEFFFDRRKVWDIYLAGPGNVGSKFISLLRGKNDTNDIIKLKGVISSSKMLFGDDILGEPDPVDALRQGGEKASSAKFLEQILADENPFKVFVDCTATEATLRYYEPLLKAGVHIVAANKVANAAEKGFYNGLHEAGKTGDSQFLYETNVGAALPVIKVLQDLLNAGDRIVKIEGIMSGSLNHILTEVWSGKKFMEALEEAKAAGYTEPDPLVDLSGVDVARKLLILVRETGVNVSMEDVIVEPLAWKNITGAVEYLDIDTQVQEAKNRGNRIKFVASYSEGKMTVGPREVTPEDPLYSVNGVRNAFIFYTTLYSEFPL
;
A
#
# COMPACT_ATOMS: atom_id res chain seq x y z
N THR A 1 30.86 43.77 14.98
CA THR A 1 30.65 42.83 16.11
C THR A 1 31.50 41.58 16.02
N PHE A 2 31.35 40.73 14.98
CA PHE A 2 32.13 39.46 14.88
C PHE A 2 33.65 39.63 15.00
N TYR A 3 34.22 40.65 14.35
CA TYR A 3 35.65 40.95 14.46
C TYR A 3 36.11 41.18 15.90
N PHE A 4 35.39 42.03 16.66
CA PHE A 4 35.75 42.36 18.04
C PHE A 4 35.60 41.16 18.98
N ILE A 5 34.51 40.39 18.83
CA ILE A 5 34.32 39.15 19.59
C ILE A 5 35.45 38.17 19.28
N GLY A 6 35.77 37.96 18.01
CA GLY A 6 36.85 37.05 17.60
C GLY A 6 38.23 37.48 18.12
N GLN A 7 38.51 38.79 18.17
CA GLN A 7 39.75 39.30 18.77
C GLN A 7 39.79 39.06 20.28
N GLU A 8 38.72 39.38 21.01
CA GLU A 8 38.66 39.21 22.47
C GLU A 8 38.76 37.74 22.88
N MET A 9 38.07 36.85 22.15
CA MET A 9 38.12 35.41 22.39
C MET A 9 39.51 34.79 22.08
N LYS A 10 40.32 35.42 21.22
CA LYS A 10 41.70 34.97 20.93
C LYS A 10 42.73 35.37 21.99
N ARG A 11 42.40 36.27 22.93
CA ARG A 11 43.35 36.79 23.93
C ARG A 11 43.72 35.78 25.00
N THR A 12 42.92 34.75 25.21
CA THR A 12 43.17 33.67 26.17
C THR A 12 42.63 32.34 25.64
N GLN A 13 43.19 31.24 26.11
CA GLN A 13 42.72 29.87 25.82
C GLN A 13 41.81 29.30 26.92
N GLU A 14 41.47 30.11 27.93
CA GLU A 14 40.60 29.69 29.05
C GLU A 14 39.14 29.54 28.62
N LEU A 15 38.42 28.64 29.31
CA LEU A 15 36.97 28.48 29.17
C LEU A 15 36.26 29.78 29.59
N ARG A 16 35.44 30.34 28.69
CA ARG A 16 34.63 31.54 28.95
C ARG A 16 33.17 31.16 29.15
N VAL A 17 32.58 31.65 30.24
CA VAL A 17 31.13 31.57 30.49
C VAL A 17 30.54 32.94 30.18
N ILE A 18 29.70 33.00 29.15
CA ILE A 18 29.09 34.24 28.66
C ILE A 18 27.59 34.19 28.90
N THR A 19 27.04 35.27 29.45
CA THR A 19 25.60 35.42 29.66
C THR A 19 24.90 35.57 28.31
N GLY A 20 24.05 34.60 27.96
CA GLY A 20 23.18 34.68 26.79
C GLY A 20 22.07 35.72 26.93
N PHE A 21 21.32 35.95 25.85
CA PHE A 21 20.11 36.78 25.76
C PHE A 21 20.32 38.30 25.90
N ILE A 22 21.37 38.75 26.57
CA ILE A 22 21.66 40.17 26.81
C ILE A 22 22.64 40.73 25.77
N ALA A 23 22.49 42.02 25.47
CA ALA A 23 23.38 42.77 24.59
C ALA A 23 23.51 44.22 25.09
N SER A 24 24.32 45.04 24.41
CA SER A 24 24.43 46.48 24.68
C SER A 24 24.17 47.30 23.41
N THR A 25 23.54 48.47 23.56
CA THR A 25 23.49 49.48 22.50
C THR A 25 24.88 50.11 22.28
N ASN A 26 25.03 50.95 21.26
CA ASN A 26 26.27 51.71 21.04
C ASN A 26 26.59 52.68 22.19
N ASP A 27 25.58 53.05 22.99
CA ASP A 27 25.70 53.94 24.15
C ASP A 27 25.92 53.16 25.47
N ASN A 28 26.25 51.86 25.38
CA ASN A 28 26.45 50.94 26.51
C ASN A 28 25.20 50.71 27.39
N GLU A 29 24.01 50.94 26.86
CA GLU A 29 22.78 50.58 27.56
C GLU A 29 22.46 49.09 27.36
N THR A 30 22.14 48.38 28.45
CA THR A 30 21.76 46.97 28.39
C THR A 30 20.44 46.79 27.65
N THR A 31 20.42 45.87 26.69
CA THR A 31 19.24 45.47 25.93
C THR A 31 19.14 43.95 25.82
N THR A 32 18.06 43.44 25.23
CA THR A 32 17.81 42.00 25.05
C THR A 32 17.70 41.64 23.58
N LEU A 33 18.01 40.39 23.25
CA LEU A 33 17.98 39.85 21.89
C LEU A 33 16.62 39.23 21.51
N GLY A 34 15.61 39.35 22.37
CA GLY A 34 14.28 38.81 22.12
C GLY A 34 14.21 37.29 22.21
N ARG A 35 13.19 36.71 21.55
CA ARG A 35 12.90 35.27 21.62
C ARG A 35 14.07 34.44 21.11
N GLY A 36 14.52 33.46 21.90
CA GLY A 36 15.67 32.62 21.55
C GLY A 36 17.01 33.36 21.61
N GLY A 37 17.08 34.49 22.32
CA GLY A 37 18.28 35.32 22.39
C GLY A 37 19.53 34.62 22.94
N SER A 38 19.38 33.58 23.78
CA SER A 38 20.51 32.76 24.24
C SER A 38 21.12 31.94 23.10
N ASP A 39 20.29 31.24 22.33
CA ASP A 39 20.73 30.49 21.14
C ASP A 39 21.37 31.43 20.12
N PHE A 40 20.79 32.63 19.95
CA PHE A 40 21.33 33.64 19.05
C PHE A 40 22.69 34.17 19.53
N THR A 41 22.87 34.29 20.84
CA THR A 41 24.18 34.64 21.43
C THR A 41 25.20 33.54 21.09
N ALA A 42 24.85 32.27 21.30
CA ALA A 42 25.73 31.15 20.96
C ALA A 42 26.09 31.15 19.46
N ALA A 43 25.12 31.38 18.57
CA ALA A 43 25.33 31.50 17.14
C ALA A 43 26.29 32.65 16.78
N ILE A 44 26.11 33.83 17.37
CA ILE A 44 26.98 35.00 17.16
C ILE A 44 28.43 34.68 17.54
N PHE A 45 28.64 34.10 18.72
CA PHE A 45 29.98 33.76 19.20
C PHE A 45 30.61 32.66 18.37
N GLY A 46 29.88 31.57 18.10
CA GLY A 46 30.35 30.47 17.26
C GLY A 46 30.75 30.95 15.88
N ALA A 47 29.95 31.83 15.28
CA ALA A 47 30.26 32.45 14.01
C ALA A 47 31.50 33.37 14.11
N ALA A 48 31.60 34.20 15.15
CA ALA A 48 32.72 35.12 15.35
C ALA A 48 34.08 34.43 15.51
N ILE A 49 34.11 33.26 16.15
CA ILE A 49 35.34 32.47 16.35
C ILE A 49 35.56 31.40 15.28
N ASN A 50 34.64 31.27 14.32
CA ASN A 50 34.64 30.19 13.33
C ASN A 50 34.70 28.80 13.99
N ALA A 51 33.78 28.57 14.93
CA ALA A 51 33.66 27.32 15.67
C ALA A 51 33.44 26.13 14.71
N GLY A 52 33.95 24.95 15.10
CA GLY A 52 33.71 23.72 14.35
C GLY A 52 32.26 23.21 14.47
N GLU A 53 31.60 23.51 15.58
CA GLU A 53 30.20 23.15 15.86
C GLU A 53 29.64 24.09 16.95
N ILE A 54 28.32 24.27 16.98
CA ILE A 54 27.59 24.96 18.05
C ILE A 54 26.62 23.96 18.68
N GLU A 55 26.82 23.63 19.95
CA GLU A 55 25.90 22.76 20.68
C GLU A 55 24.84 23.58 21.41
N ILE A 56 23.57 23.26 21.16
CA ILE A 56 22.41 23.78 21.91
C ILE A 56 21.92 22.67 22.84
N TRP A 57 22.14 22.87 24.13
CA TRP A 57 21.74 21.94 25.18
C TRP A 57 20.35 22.29 25.72
N THR A 58 19.40 21.38 25.53
CA THR A 58 17.98 21.55 25.87
C THR A 58 17.49 20.34 26.70
N ASP A 59 16.18 20.12 26.80
CA ASP A 59 15.50 19.05 27.53
C ASP A 59 15.01 17.89 26.64
N VAL A 60 15.41 17.88 25.36
CA VAL A 60 15.08 16.85 24.37
C VAL A 60 16.33 16.28 23.69
N ASP A 61 16.27 14.99 23.32
CA ASP A 61 17.38 14.24 22.72
C ASP A 61 17.73 14.66 21.28
N GLY A 62 16.93 15.53 20.67
CA GLY A 62 17.11 16.03 19.32
C GLY A 62 15.82 16.56 18.71
N VAL A 63 15.82 16.76 17.39
CA VAL A 63 14.62 17.04 16.60
C VAL A 63 13.96 15.70 16.26
N LEU A 64 12.67 15.55 16.58
CA LEU A 64 11.90 14.35 16.28
C LEU A 64 11.22 14.46 14.91
N THR A 65 10.97 13.32 14.26
CA THR A 65 10.21 13.22 13.00
C THR A 65 8.76 13.68 13.13
N ALA A 66 8.19 13.69 14.34
CA ALA A 66 6.85 14.21 14.66
C ALA A 66 6.76 14.52 16.16
N ASP A 67 5.71 15.25 16.58
CA ASP A 67 5.43 15.49 18.01
C ASP A 67 5.05 14.16 18.71
N PRO A 68 5.81 13.70 19.73
CA PRO A 68 5.61 12.41 20.39
C PRO A 68 4.28 12.33 21.14
N ARG A 69 3.66 13.47 21.47
CA ARG A 69 2.33 13.51 22.10
C ARG A 69 1.22 13.15 21.13
N LYS A 70 1.47 13.29 19.83
CA LYS A 70 0.53 13.00 18.74
C LYS A 70 0.84 11.67 18.07
N VAL A 71 2.13 11.37 17.89
CA VAL A 71 2.62 10.15 17.25
C VAL A 71 3.59 9.44 18.20
N SER A 72 3.18 8.32 18.77
CA SER A 72 3.97 7.58 19.78
C SER A 72 5.30 7.06 19.25
N ASP A 73 5.33 6.66 17.98
CA ASP A 73 6.49 6.02 17.35
C ASP A 73 7.41 7.02 16.65
N SER A 74 7.33 8.31 16.99
CA SER A 74 8.26 9.33 16.49
C SER A 74 9.69 9.03 16.96
N PHE A 75 10.68 9.24 16.09
CA PHE A 75 12.09 9.03 16.40
C PHE A 75 12.94 10.24 16.02
N ILE A 76 14.22 10.22 16.42
CA ILE A 76 15.13 11.35 16.27
C ILE A 76 15.65 11.41 14.83
N VAL A 77 15.66 12.62 14.27
CA VAL A 77 16.30 12.92 13.00
C VAL A 77 17.78 13.15 13.28
N GLU A 78 18.65 12.24 12.83
CA GLU A 78 20.09 12.32 13.09
C GLU A 78 20.73 13.54 12.45
N GLU A 79 20.39 13.78 11.17
CA GLU A 79 20.91 14.90 10.39
C GLU A 79 19.79 15.56 9.57
N LEU A 80 19.78 16.89 9.56
CA LEU A 80 18.84 17.69 8.76
C LEU A 80 19.51 18.95 8.21
N SER A 81 18.97 19.45 7.10
CA SER A 81 19.40 20.72 6.52
C SER A 81 18.91 21.90 7.36
N TYR A 82 19.54 23.07 7.19
CA TYR A 82 19.05 24.28 7.82
C TYR A 82 17.63 24.62 7.38
N GLU A 83 17.33 24.51 6.09
CA GLU A 83 16.02 24.78 5.52
C GLU A 83 14.95 23.84 6.09
N GLU A 84 15.25 22.55 6.24
CA GLU A 84 14.34 21.57 6.85
C GLU A 84 14.05 21.91 8.32
N ALA A 85 15.11 22.26 9.07
CA ALA A 85 14.98 22.66 10.47
C ALA A 85 14.12 23.94 10.63
N MET A 86 14.27 24.89 9.70
CA MET A 86 13.49 26.13 9.68
C MET A 86 12.01 25.87 9.40
N GLU A 87 11.69 25.04 8.40
CA GLU A 87 10.32 24.68 8.03
C GLU A 87 9.61 23.93 9.18
N LEU A 88 10.27 22.91 9.76
CA LEU A 88 9.74 22.18 10.91
C LEU A 88 9.46 23.11 12.10
N SER A 89 10.40 24.01 12.40
CA SER A 89 10.26 24.99 13.48
C SER A 89 9.09 25.94 13.26
N TYR A 90 8.95 26.46 12.04
CA TYR A 90 7.87 27.38 11.67
C TYR A 90 6.49 26.75 11.90
N PHE A 91 6.33 25.48 11.54
CA PHE A 91 5.07 24.73 11.71
C PHE A 91 4.92 24.03 13.06
N GLY A 92 5.71 24.39 14.07
CA GLY A 92 5.43 24.03 15.47
C GLY A 92 6.38 23.02 16.12
N ALA A 93 7.43 22.56 15.44
CA ALA A 93 8.51 21.78 16.07
C ALA A 93 9.40 22.72 16.92
N LYS A 94 9.02 22.96 18.17
CA LYS A 94 9.62 23.94 19.11
C LYS A 94 11.01 23.55 19.64
N VAL A 95 11.93 23.09 18.80
CA VAL A 95 13.28 22.71 19.22
C VAL A 95 14.29 23.84 18.99
N ILE A 96 14.04 24.68 17.98
CA ILE A 96 14.97 25.73 17.56
C ILE A 96 14.13 26.90 17.05
N TYR A 97 14.61 28.14 17.19
CA TYR A 97 13.97 29.29 16.57
C TYR A 97 14.82 29.75 15.38
N ALA A 98 14.37 29.51 14.15
CA ALA A 98 15.14 29.73 12.91
C ALA A 98 16.02 31.01 12.87
N PRO A 99 15.53 32.21 13.26
CA PRO A 99 16.36 33.42 13.25
C PRO A 99 17.60 33.36 14.15
N THR A 100 17.61 32.51 15.18
CA THR A 100 18.71 32.42 16.15
C THR A 100 19.92 31.70 15.60
N ILE A 101 19.75 30.82 14.61
CA ILE A 101 20.86 30.05 14.02
C ILE A 101 21.40 30.68 12.72
N GLN A 102 20.82 31.80 12.26
CA GLN A 102 21.25 32.48 11.04
C GLN A 102 22.76 32.77 10.98
N PRO A 103 23.44 33.26 12.05
CA PRO A 103 24.89 33.46 12.01
C PRO A 103 25.70 32.18 11.76
N ALA A 104 25.20 31.04 12.24
CA ALA A 104 25.80 29.73 12.03
C ALA A 104 25.58 29.28 10.57
N MET A 105 24.36 29.47 10.05
CA MET A 105 24.00 29.19 8.65
C MET A 105 24.87 29.96 7.66
N ASP A 106 25.03 31.27 7.86
CA ASP A 106 25.81 32.15 6.97
C ASP A 106 27.28 31.72 6.86
N ARG A 107 27.82 31.09 7.92
CA ARG A 107 29.18 30.55 7.97
C ARG A 107 29.27 29.04 7.73
N GLY A 108 28.14 28.35 7.52
CA GLY A 108 28.10 26.91 7.33
C GLY A 108 28.52 26.11 8.58
N ILE A 109 28.36 26.66 9.78
CA ILE A 109 28.77 26.02 11.04
C ILE A 109 27.66 25.09 11.54
N PRO A 110 27.90 23.77 11.66
CA PRO A 110 26.91 22.83 12.15
C PRO A 110 26.37 23.19 13.54
N VAL A 111 25.06 23.01 13.73
CA VAL A 111 24.39 23.22 15.02
C VAL A 111 23.87 21.87 15.52
N ARG A 112 24.31 21.44 16.70
CA ARG A 112 23.89 20.17 17.31
C ARG A 112 22.91 20.42 18.45
N ILE A 113 21.77 19.75 18.42
CA ILE A 113 20.79 19.76 19.51
C ILE A 113 21.07 18.58 20.43
N LYS A 114 21.26 18.83 21.73
CA LYS A 114 21.56 17.81 22.75
C LYS A 114 20.67 17.93 23.98
N ASN A 115 20.56 16.85 24.74
CA ASN A 115 19.79 16.81 25.97
C ASN A 115 20.69 16.91 27.21
N THR A 116 20.42 17.89 28.07
CA THR A 116 21.12 18.07 29.34
C THR A 116 20.88 16.91 30.30
N PHE A 117 19.69 16.28 30.24
CA PHE A 117 19.32 15.13 31.07
C PHE A 117 19.80 13.78 30.53
N ASN A 118 20.25 13.74 29.27
CA ASN A 118 20.75 12.54 28.61
C ASN A 118 22.00 12.86 27.76
N PRO A 119 23.13 13.24 28.40
CA PRO A 119 24.29 13.80 27.71
C PRO A 119 25.04 12.80 26.82
N ALA A 120 24.81 11.50 27.00
CA ALA A 120 25.40 10.44 26.18
C ALA A 120 24.71 10.31 24.82
N HIS A 121 23.48 10.84 24.66
CA HIS A 121 22.76 10.78 23.40
C HIS A 121 23.45 11.65 22.33
N PRO A 122 23.62 11.17 21.08
CA PRO A 122 24.36 11.89 20.04
C PRO A 122 23.68 13.18 19.57
N GLY A 123 22.36 13.31 19.74
CA GLY A 123 21.63 14.50 19.33
C GLY A 123 21.16 14.49 17.88
N SER A 124 20.70 15.66 17.42
CA SER A 124 20.46 15.95 16.00
C SER A 124 21.47 16.99 15.50
N ILE A 125 22.02 16.80 14.30
CA ILE A 125 22.95 17.75 13.68
C ILE A 125 22.26 18.48 12.53
N ILE A 126 22.26 19.81 12.60
CA ILE A 126 21.75 20.69 11.56
C ILE A 126 22.93 21.27 10.79
N LYS A 127 23.02 21.00 9.50
CA LYS A 127 24.15 21.43 8.65
C LYS A 127 23.70 21.75 7.23
N LYS A 128 24.57 22.36 6.43
CA LYS A 128 24.22 22.78 5.06
C LYS A 128 23.86 21.59 4.15
N ASP A 129 24.71 20.57 4.18
CA ASP A 129 24.58 19.37 3.36
C ASP A 129 24.50 18.17 4.32
N PRO A 130 23.28 17.77 4.75
CA PRO A 130 23.10 16.51 5.49
C PRO A 130 23.61 15.33 4.65
N GLY A 131 24.04 14.25 5.30
CA GLY A 131 24.38 13.01 4.62
C GLY A 131 23.20 12.49 3.78
N LEU A 132 23.42 11.42 2.99
CA LEU A 132 22.35 10.78 2.21
C LEU A 132 21.25 10.25 3.14
N ASN A 133 20.28 11.08 3.48
CA ASN A 133 19.06 10.65 4.14
C ASN A 133 18.23 9.90 3.10
N THR A 134 17.94 8.63 3.35
CA THR A 134 17.19 7.76 2.43
C THR A 134 15.70 8.07 2.43
N ASN A 135 15.20 8.78 3.45
CA ASN A 135 13.79 9.05 3.63
C ASN A 135 13.30 10.13 2.65
N GLU A 136 12.06 9.99 2.22
CA GLU A 136 11.38 10.95 1.34
C GLU A 136 11.10 12.28 2.01
N ILE A 137 10.72 12.21 3.28
CA ILE A 137 10.45 13.34 4.14
C ILE A 137 11.31 13.23 5.39
N THR A 138 11.57 14.38 5.98
CA THR A 138 12.41 14.53 7.18
C THR A 138 11.57 14.60 8.43
N GLY A 139 10.38 15.22 8.36
CA GLY A 139 9.45 15.24 9.49
C GLY A 139 8.08 15.78 9.15
N LEU A 140 7.19 15.67 10.14
CA LEU A 140 5.86 16.23 10.17
C LEU A 140 5.77 17.24 11.31
N ALA A 141 5.27 18.42 11.00
CA ALA A 141 5.00 19.48 11.97
C ALA A 141 3.52 19.88 11.90
N CYS A 142 2.98 20.44 12.98
CA CYS A 142 1.59 20.87 13.02
C CYS A 142 1.33 22.05 13.96
N ILE A 143 0.33 22.85 13.59
CA ILE A 143 -0.24 23.92 14.42
C ILE A 143 -1.65 23.50 14.82
N ASP A 144 -1.85 23.30 16.12
CA ASP A 144 -3.04 22.66 16.69
C ASP A 144 -4.34 23.42 16.41
N ALA A 145 -4.28 24.74 16.32
CA ALA A 145 -5.46 25.59 16.18
C ALA A 145 -5.18 26.78 15.26
N ILE A 146 -5.89 26.80 14.13
CA ILE A 146 -5.91 27.90 13.17
C ILE A 146 -7.35 28.25 12.79
N ALA A 147 -7.52 29.43 12.22
CA ALA A 147 -8.74 29.83 11.55
C ALA A 147 -8.43 30.20 10.10
N LEU A 148 -9.23 29.74 9.15
CA LEU A 148 -9.15 30.16 7.76
C LEU A 148 -10.02 31.39 7.55
N VAL A 149 -9.43 32.48 7.06
CA VAL A 149 -10.16 33.67 6.59
C VAL A 149 -10.14 33.64 5.07
N ARG A 150 -11.32 33.59 4.44
CA ARG A 150 -11.50 33.51 2.99
C ARG A 150 -12.06 34.82 2.46
N VAL A 151 -11.45 35.32 1.40
CA VAL A 151 -11.93 36.46 0.61
C VAL A 151 -12.22 35.94 -0.78
N GLU A 152 -13.48 35.99 -1.21
CA GLU A 152 -13.93 35.46 -2.50
C GLU A 152 -14.64 36.54 -3.34
N GLY A 153 -14.52 36.45 -4.66
CA GLY A 153 -15.25 37.33 -5.58
C GLY A 153 -14.78 37.26 -7.02
N GLY A 154 -15.72 37.19 -7.97
CA GLY A 154 -15.42 37.13 -9.41
C GLY A 154 -15.06 38.47 -10.06
N GLY A 155 -15.14 39.58 -9.33
CA GLY A 155 -14.79 40.92 -9.81
C GLY A 155 -13.41 41.41 -9.34
N MET A 156 -12.57 40.51 -8.82
CA MET A 156 -11.16 40.82 -8.50
C MET A 156 -10.27 40.83 -9.76
N VAL A 157 -10.81 40.42 -10.90
CA VAL A 157 -10.20 40.50 -12.25
C VAL A 157 -9.86 41.95 -12.59
N GLY A 158 -8.58 42.23 -12.85
CA GLY A 158 -8.10 43.56 -13.28
C GLY A 158 -7.99 44.64 -12.20
N VAL A 159 -8.36 44.37 -10.94
CA VAL A 159 -8.13 45.29 -9.82
C VAL A 159 -6.76 44.99 -9.21
N SER A 160 -5.70 45.54 -9.82
CA SER A 160 -4.35 45.43 -9.28
C SER A 160 -4.31 45.89 -7.82
N GLY A 161 -3.83 45.04 -6.91
CA GLY A 161 -3.51 45.44 -5.54
C GLY A 161 -4.45 44.98 -4.42
N ILE A 162 -5.47 44.14 -4.69
CA ILE A 162 -6.30 43.54 -3.63
C ILE A 162 -5.44 42.74 -2.63
N ALA A 163 -4.60 41.82 -3.10
CA ALA A 163 -3.69 41.07 -2.23
C ALA A 163 -2.77 42.01 -1.42
N GLY A 164 -2.24 43.06 -2.05
CA GLY A 164 -1.40 44.06 -1.38
C GLY A 164 -2.14 44.84 -0.29
N ARG A 165 -3.40 45.23 -0.52
CA ARG A 165 -4.26 45.89 0.48
C ARG A 165 -4.58 44.94 1.62
N LEU A 166 -4.98 43.71 1.30
CA LEU A 166 -5.29 42.65 2.26
C LEU A 166 -4.12 42.42 3.23
N PHE A 167 -2.89 42.22 2.74
CA PHE A 167 -1.73 42.02 3.62
C PHE A 167 -1.35 43.29 4.39
N ARG A 168 -1.46 44.48 3.78
CA ARG A 168 -1.20 45.74 4.49
C ARG A 168 -2.18 45.97 5.64
N SER A 169 -3.46 45.67 5.45
CA SER A 169 -4.48 45.89 6.48
C SER A 169 -4.32 44.92 7.64
N LEU A 170 -3.94 43.65 7.39
CA LEU A 170 -3.58 42.71 8.45
C LEU A 170 -2.30 43.11 9.19
N ALA A 171 -1.28 43.59 8.45
CA ALA A 171 0.00 44.01 9.03
C ALA A 171 -0.12 45.23 9.96
N LYS A 172 -0.98 46.20 9.63
CA LYS A 172 -1.27 47.36 10.49
C LYS A 172 -1.71 46.96 11.89
N GLU A 173 -2.48 45.87 11.98
CA GLU A 173 -3.02 45.32 13.24
C GLU A 173 -2.13 44.20 13.81
N LYS A 174 -0.92 44.01 13.25
CA LYS A 174 0.06 42.99 13.67
C LYS A 174 -0.53 41.57 13.70
N ILE A 175 -1.47 41.28 12.80
CA ILE A 175 -2.04 39.95 12.65
C ILE A 175 -1.07 39.09 11.85
N ASN A 176 -0.50 38.07 12.50
CA ASN A 176 0.39 37.12 11.86
C ASN A 176 -0.40 36.17 10.94
N VAL A 177 0.05 36.01 9.70
CA VAL A 177 -0.49 35.05 8.73
C VAL A 177 0.42 33.82 8.72
N ILE A 178 -0.18 32.66 8.95
CA ILE A 178 0.52 31.36 9.07
C ILE A 178 0.68 30.71 7.70
N LEU A 179 -0.39 30.73 6.90
CA LEU A 179 -0.44 30.08 5.60
C LEU A 179 -1.29 30.92 4.66
N ILE A 180 -0.89 30.96 3.38
CA ILE A 180 -1.62 31.62 2.31
C ILE A 180 -1.89 30.56 1.24
N THR A 181 -3.13 30.42 0.81
CA THR A 181 -3.47 29.63 -0.37
C THR A 181 -4.31 30.45 -1.33
N GLN A 182 -3.99 30.35 -2.61
CA GLN A 182 -4.66 31.05 -3.67
C GLN A 182 -4.78 30.13 -4.88
N ALA A 183 -6.01 29.71 -5.18
CA ALA A 183 -6.26 28.87 -6.36
C ALA A 183 -6.33 29.70 -7.65
N SER A 184 -6.75 30.96 -7.56
CA SER A 184 -6.81 31.88 -8.70
C SER A 184 -6.48 33.29 -8.24
N SER A 185 -5.59 33.96 -8.98
CA SER A 185 -5.14 35.34 -8.74
C SER A 185 -6.31 36.32 -8.59
N GLU A 186 -7.48 35.97 -9.13
CA GLU A 186 -8.60 36.88 -9.39
C GLU A 186 -9.95 36.38 -8.84
N HIS A 187 -9.98 35.30 -8.05
CA HIS A 187 -11.25 34.74 -7.56
C HIS A 187 -11.31 34.43 -6.07
N SER A 188 -10.23 33.97 -5.44
CA SER A 188 -10.24 33.66 -4.01
C SER A 188 -8.86 33.71 -3.39
N ILE A 189 -8.77 34.23 -2.16
CA ILE A 189 -7.57 34.19 -1.31
C ILE A 189 -8.00 33.65 0.05
N SER A 190 -7.30 32.63 0.53
CA SER A 190 -7.52 32.08 1.89
C SER A 190 -6.26 32.22 2.72
N LEU A 191 -6.43 32.64 3.97
CA LEU A 191 -5.36 32.93 4.92
C LEU A 191 -5.60 32.13 6.20
N ALA A 192 -4.59 31.42 6.68
CA ALA A 192 -4.62 30.87 8.03
C ALA A 192 -4.08 31.91 9.03
N VAL A 193 -4.84 32.16 10.09
CA VAL A 193 -4.45 33.03 11.20
C VAL A 193 -4.69 32.32 12.54
N GLU A 194 -4.12 32.86 13.63
CA GLU A 194 -4.48 32.39 14.97
C GLU A 194 -5.97 32.63 15.25
N PRO A 195 -6.72 31.68 15.87
CA PRO A 195 -8.16 31.82 16.07
C PRO A 195 -8.57 33.09 16.80
N LYS A 196 -7.78 33.55 17.77
CA LYS A 196 -8.04 34.80 18.51
C LYS A 196 -8.07 36.05 17.60
N ASN A 197 -7.40 36.00 16.44
CA ASN A 197 -7.30 37.11 15.49
C ASN A 197 -8.32 36.99 14.35
N SER A 198 -9.07 35.89 14.22
CA SER A 198 -9.95 35.61 13.09
C SER A 198 -11.06 36.67 12.92
N THR A 199 -11.70 37.05 14.03
CA THR A 199 -12.79 38.02 14.05
C THR A 199 -12.28 39.42 13.69
N ALA A 200 -11.13 39.80 14.24
CA ALA A 200 -10.49 41.07 13.94
C ALA A 200 -10.12 41.14 12.46
N ALA A 201 -9.49 40.08 11.92
CA ALA A 201 -9.12 39.98 10.51
C ALA A 201 -10.33 40.18 9.58
N VAL A 202 -11.44 39.47 9.81
CA VAL A 202 -12.67 39.64 9.01
C VAL A 202 -13.21 41.07 9.08
N LYS A 203 -13.25 41.65 10.29
CA LYS A 203 -13.73 43.03 10.47
C LYS A 203 -12.89 44.03 9.67
N ILE A 204 -11.57 43.98 9.82
CA ILE A 204 -10.62 44.87 9.14
C ILE A 204 -10.74 44.73 7.63
N LEU A 205 -10.82 43.50 7.13
CA LEU A 205 -10.93 43.25 5.69
C LEU A 205 -12.27 43.71 5.13
N ARG A 206 -13.37 43.56 5.87
CA ARG A 206 -14.68 44.12 5.47
C ARG A 206 -14.69 45.64 5.43
N GLU A 207 -13.99 46.29 6.35
CA GLU A 207 -13.82 47.75 6.36
C GLU A 207 -12.93 48.22 5.18
N GLU A 208 -11.80 47.55 4.95
CA GLU A 208 -10.88 47.85 3.84
C GLU A 208 -11.53 47.66 2.47
N PHE A 209 -12.38 46.64 2.32
CA PHE A 209 -13.01 46.25 1.05
C PHE A 209 -14.51 46.54 0.97
N ALA A 210 -15.00 47.51 1.76
CA ALA A 210 -16.42 47.84 1.84
C ALA A 210 -17.02 48.23 0.47
N GLU A 211 -16.26 48.96 -0.35
CA GLU A 211 -16.70 49.39 -1.68
C GLU A 211 -16.73 48.22 -2.67
N GLU A 212 -15.73 47.33 -2.64
CA GLU A 212 -15.69 46.13 -3.46
C GLU A 212 -16.83 45.16 -3.12
N LEU A 213 -17.17 45.03 -1.83
CA LEU A 213 -18.34 44.27 -1.37
C LEU A 213 -19.64 44.90 -1.89
N ARG A 214 -19.79 46.22 -1.77
CA ARG A 214 -20.98 46.96 -2.23
C ARG A 214 -21.18 46.87 -3.75
N LEU A 215 -20.09 46.91 -4.51
CA LEU A 215 -20.09 46.80 -5.97
C LEU A 215 -20.16 45.34 -6.46
N GLY A 216 -20.23 44.34 -5.56
CA GLY A 216 -20.29 42.92 -5.89
C GLY A 216 -19.00 42.37 -6.52
N ARG A 217 -17.87 43.07 -6.37
CA ARG A 217 -16.56 42.60 -6.86
C ARG A 217 -15.96 41.55 -5.94
N ILE A 218 -16.17 41.71 -4.63
CA ILE A 218 -15.95 40.70 -3.60
C ILE A 218 -17.33 40.19 -3.18
N SER A 219 -17.56 38.89 -3.24
CA SER A 219 -18.82 38.24 -2.87
C SER A 219 -18.90 37.96 -1.37
N SER A 220 -17.78 37.58 -0.74
CA SER A 220 -17.77 37.20 0.67
C SER A 220 -16.41 37.40 1.33
N ILE A 221 -16.44 37.72 2.62
CA ILE A 221 -15.29 37.68 3.54
C ILE A 221 -15.75 36.94 4.78
N GLU A 222 -15.28 35.71 4.93
CA GLU A 222 -15.76 34.75 5.92
C GLU A 222 -14.59 34.10 6.68
N LYS A 223 -14.90 33.58 7.87
CA LYS A 223 -13.94 32.81 8.66
C LYS A 223 -14.48 31.42 8.96
N GLU A 224 -13.57 30.47 9.07
CA GLU A 224 -13.81 29.10 9.48
C GLU A 224 -12.83 28.77 10.63
N GLU A 225 -13.37 28.33 11.76
CA GLU A 225 -12.61 27.97 12.97
C GLU A 225 -12.68 26.45 13.21
N GLY A 226 -11.95 25.95 14.21
CA GLY A 226 -11.91 24.51 14.49
C GLY A 226 -11.02 23.71 13.54
N LEU A 227 -10.01 24.37 12.96
CA LEU A 227 -9.10 23.80 11.99
C LEU A 227 -7.68 23.68 12.56
N ALA A 228 -6.88 22.79 11.99
CA ALA A 228 -5.47 22.60 12.28
C ALA A 228 -4.66 22.58 10.98
N SER A 229 -3.38 22.95 11.06
CA SER A 229 -2.45 22.87 9.92
C SER A 229 -1.42 21.79 10.15
N ILE A 230 -1.11 21.01 9.11
CA ILE A 230 -0.03 20.05 9.07
C ILE A 230 0.93 20.46 7.96
N ALA A 231 2.23 20.33 8.21
CA ALA A 231 3.30 20.50 7.24
C ALA A 231 4.13 19.22 7.14
N VAL A 232 4.30 18.75 5.90
CA VAL A 232 5.16 17.64 5.52
C VAL A 232 6.44 18.22 4.96
N VAL A 233 7.57 18.01 5.64
CA VAL A 233 8.85 18.68 5.33
C VAL A 233 9.90 17.66 4.92
N GLY A 234 10.63 17.93 3.83
CA GLY A 234 11.79 17.12 3.43
C GLY A 234 12.51 17.63 2.18
N ALA A 235 13.84 17.66 2.23
CA ALA A 235 14.68 18.10 1.13
C ALA A 235 14.63 17.19 -0.11
N ASN A 236 14.33 15.91 0.11
CA ASN A 236 14.24 14.90 -0.96
C ASN A 236 12.92 14.95 -1.75
N MET A 237 11.92 15.70 -1.28
CA MET A 237 10.62 15.82 -1.92
C MET A 237 10.74 16.35 -3.36
N ARG A 238 11.59 17.37 -3.56
CA ARG A 238 11.87 17.97 -4.88
C ARG A 238 12.42 16.98 -5.93
N ARG A 239 13.08 15.91 -5.48
CA ARG A 239 13.72 14.93 -6.38
C ARG A 239 12.89 13.66 -6.56
N ARG A 240 11.75 13.52 -5.86
CA ARG A 240 10.91 12.32 -5.89
C ARG A 240 9.48 12.66 -6.29
N HIS A 241 9.09 12.18 -7.46
CA HIS A 241 7.71 12.28 -7.93
C HIS A 241 6.77 11.47 -7.04
N GLY A 242 5.52 11.93 -6.89
CA GLY A 242 4.47 11.18 -6.19
C GLY A 242 4.39 11.38 -4.68
N VAL A 243 5.29 12.15 -4.05
CA VAL A 243 5.19 12.48 -2.60
C VAL A 243 3.87 13.19 -2.28
N ALA A 244 3.55 14.28 -3.00
CA ALA A 244 2.30 15.01 -2.81
C ALA A 244 1.07 14.12 -3.03
N GLY A 245 1.10 13.28 -4.08
CA GLY A 245 0.03 12.34 -4.36
C GLY A 245 -0.23 11.38 -3.19
N ARG A 246 0.84 10.82 -2.61
CA ARG A 246 0.72 9.94 -1.43
C ARG A 246 0.23 10.67 -0.19
N VAL A 247 0.71 11.89 0.09
CA VAL A 247 0.18 12.70 1.21
C VAL A 247 -1.35 12.79 1.14
N PHE A 248 -1.89 13.14 -0.03
CA PHE A 248 -3.33 13.32 -0.18
C PHE A 248 -4.10 12.00 -0.31
N ASP A 249 -3.50 10.96 -0.89
CA ASP A 249 -4.07 9.60 -0.95
C ASP A 249 -4.21 8.98 0.44
N THR A 250 -3.18 9.08 1.29
CA THR A 250 -3.21 8.64 2.69
C THR A 250 -4.34 9.33 3.45
N LEU A 251 -4.48 10.64 3.32
CA LEU A 251 -5.58 11.38 3.95
C LEU A 251 -6.95 10.93 3.42
N GLY A 252 -7.07 10.70 2.11
CA GLY A 252 -8.28 10.19 1.46
C GLY A 252 -8.69 8.80 1.97
N LYS A 253 -7.75 7.85 2.06
CA LYS A 253 -7.96 6.51 2.62
C LYS A 253 -8.47 6.54 4.06
N HIS A 254 -8.01 7.51 4.85
CA HIS A 254 -8.48 7.74 6.22
C HIS A 254 -9.73 8.64 6.32
N ARG A 255 -10.34 9.00 5.19
CA ARG A 255 -11.55 9.86 5.09
C ARG A 255 -11.38 11.22 5.77
N ILE A 256 -10.20 11.82 5.62
CA ILE A 256 -9.87 13.14 6.17
C ILE A 256 -10.01 14.18 5.06
N ASN A 257 -10.95 15.11 5.21
CA ASN A 257 -11.16 16.18 4.26
C ASN A 257 -10.08 17.28 4.37
N ILE A 258 -9.71 17.87 3.24
CA ILE A 258 -8.69 18.94 3.16
C ILE A 258 -9.38 20.27 2.83
N HIS A 259 -9.16 21.29 3.65
CA HIS A 259 -9.80 22.61 3.52
C HIS A 259 -8.94 23.60 2.73
N ALA A 260 -7.62 23.47 2.81
CA ALA A 260 -6.67 24.31 2.11
C ALA A 260 -5.34 23.57 1.89
N ILE A 261 -4.65 23.89 0.81
CA ILE A 261 -3.33 23.33 0.46
C ILE A 261 -2.40 24.50 0.11
N ALA A 262 -1.16 24.46 0.59
CA ALA A 262 -0.10 25.35 0.19
C ALA A 262 1.19 24.55 -0.06
N GLN A 263 1.81 24.79 -1.21
CA GLN A 263 3.12 24.25 -1.55
C GLN A 263 3.95 25.38 -2.15
N GLY A 264 5.14 25.59 -1.60
CA GLY A 264 6.09 26.60 -2.09
C GLY A 264 6.89 26.12 -3.30
N SER A 265 7.54 27.07 -3.99
CA SER A 265 8.44 26.79 -5.12
C SER A 265 9.72 26.05 -4.74
N SER A 266 10.04 25.98 -3.45
CA SER A 266 11.16 25.19 -2.93
C SER A 266 10.86 23.69 -2.94
N GLU A 267 9.58 23.30 -2.99
CA GLU A 267 9.10 21.90 -2.86
C GLU A 267 9.64 21.16 -1.63
N LEU A 268 10.13 21.91 -0.62
CA LEU A 268 10.64 21.38 0.65
C LEU A 268 9.52 21.10 1.65
N ASN A 269 8.34 21.68 1.41
CA ASN A 269 7.21 21.68 2.32
C ASN A 269 5.89 21.58 1.54
N ILE A 270 5.05 20.64 1.94
CA ILE A 270 3.63 20.60 1.59
C ILE A 270 2.85 20.84 2.88
N SER A 271 2.13 21.96 2.94
CA SER A 271 1.29 22.33 4.07
C SER A 271 -0.18 22.27 3.68
N PHE A 272 -1.03 21.81 4.59
CA PHE A 272 -2.47 21.74 4.35
C PHE A 272 -3.24 21.92 5.66
N VAL A 273 -4.53 22.20 5.50
CA VAL A 273 -5.46 22.48 6.61
C VAL A 273 -6.56 21.42 6.65
N ILE A 274 -6.81 20.89 7.82
CA ILE A 274 -7.83 19.87 8.11
C ILE A 274 -8.64 20.28 9.34
N ALA A 275 -9.73 19.55 9.62
CA ALA A 275 -10.45 19.69 10.88
C ALA A 275 -9.55 19.31 12.08
N ALA A 276 -9.59 20.12 13.15
CA ALA A 276 -8.69 19.98 14.29
C ALA A 276 -8.87 18.67 15.06
N ASP A 277 -10.10 18.12 15.07
CA ASP A 277 -10.42 16.83 15.69
C ASP A 277 -9.77 15.63 14.98
N LYS A 278 -9.38 15.79 13.70
CA LYS A 278 -8.67 14.78 12.90
C LYS A 278 -7.15 14.90 12.96
N LEU A 279 -6.60 15.90 13.64
CA LEU A 279 -5.16 16.19 13.65
C LEU A 279 -4.30 15.00 14.06
N LYS A 280 -4.65 14.33 15.16
CA LYS A 280 -3.89 13.18 15.66
C LYS A 280 -3.93 12.01 14.67
N GLN A 281 -5.11 11.70 14.13
CA GLN A 281 -5.29 10.64 13.13
C GLN A 281 -4.47 10.92 11.86
N ALA A 282 -4.51 12.15 11.36
CA ALA A 282 -3.76 12.56 10.17
C ALA A 282 -2.24 12.48 10.39
N MET A 283 -1.75 13.01 11.51
CA MET A 283 -0.32 12.95 11.86
C MET A 283 0.18 11.51 11.97
N SER A 284 -0.57 10.62 12.63
CA SER A 284 -0.20 9.20 12.75
C SER A 284 -0.25 8.49 11.39
N ALA A 285 -1.29 8.71 10.59
CA ALA A 285 -1.42 8.09 9.27
C ALA A 285 -0.28 8.49 8.33
N LEU A 286 0.05 9.79 8.29
CA LEU A 286 1.15 10.30 7.47
C LEU A 286 2.50 9.84 8.01
N HIS A 287 2.70 9.81 9.33
CA HIS A 287 3.96 9.36 9.90
C HIS A 287 4.20 7.89 9.54
N ASN A 288 3.16 7.06 9.64
CA ASN A 288 3.20 5.66 9.24
C ASN A 288 3.51 5.48 7.75
N GLU A 289 2.81 6.20 6.87
CA GLU A 289 3.03 6.13 5.42
C GLU A 289 4.49 6.43 5.04
N PHE A 290 5.10 7.43 5.67
CA PHE A 290 6.37 7.98 5.20
C PHE A 290 7.62 7.51 5.95
N PHE A 291 7.47 7.11 7.21
CA PHE A 291 8.60 6.66 8.04
C PHE A 291 8.54 5.16 8.38
N PHE A 292 7.37 4.54 8.23
CA PHE A 292 7.15 3.14 8.50
C PHE A 292 6.65 2.41 7.26
N ASP A 293 7.41 2.49 6.17
CA ASP A 293 7.16 1.63 4.99
C ASP A 293 8.32 0.66 4.76
N ARG A 294 8.31 -0.42 5.54
CA ARG A 294 8.81 -1.79 5.26
C ARG A 294 8.64 -2.71 6.48
N ARG A 295 7.36 -3.02 6.76
CA ARG A 295 6.84 -4.32 7.22
C ARG A 295 5.33 -4.21 7.29
N LYS A 296 4.64 -4.43 6.16
CA LYS A 296 3.18 -4.58 6.21
C LYS A 296 2.90 -5.81 7.06
N VAL A 297 2.03 -5.67 8.06
CA VAL A 297 1.55 -6.81 8.85
C VAL A 297 0.33 -7.35 8.13
N TRP A 298 0.50 -8.40 7.36
CA TRP A 298 -0.59 -9.09 6.68
C TRP A 298 -1.26 -10.06 7.65
N ASP A 299 -2.53 -9.81 7.94
CA ASP A 299 -3.35 -10.72 8.73
C ASP A 299 -4.04 -11.72 7.80
N ILE A 300 -3.66 -12.99 7.96
CA ILE A 300 -4.17 -14.11 7.19
C ILE A 300 -5.24 -14.86 7.98
N TYR A 301 -6.35 -15.14 7.32
CA TYR A 301 -7.40 -16.03 7.82
C TYR A 301 -7.58 -17.19 6.85
N LEU A 302 -7.48 -18.42 7.35
CA LEU A 302 -7.46 -19.61 6.51
C LEU A 302 -8.71 -20.48 6.71
N ALA A 303 -9.38 -20.82 5.61
CA ALA A 303 -10.38 -21.88 5.57
C ALA A 303 -9.79 -23.17 4.99
N GLY A 304 -9.97 -24.28 5.69
CA GLY A 304 -9.54 -25.61 5.22
C GLY A 304 -8.10 -25.97 5.56
N PRO A 305 -7.76 -26.23 6.82
CA PRO A 305 -6.42 -26.69 7.25
C PRO A 305 -6.15 -28.18 6.92
N GLY A 306 -6.68 -28.67 5.80
CA GLY A 306 -6.47 -30.03 5.30
C GLY A 306 -5.11 -30.19 4.60
N ASN A 307 -5.04 -31.04 3.58
CA ASN A 307 -3.78 -31.32 2.86
C ASN A 307 -3.12 -30.05 2.29
N VAL A 308 -3.89 -29.21 1.59
CA VAL A 308 -3.37 -27.96 1.01
C VAL A 308 -3.11 -26.90 2.08
N GLY A 309 -4.08 -26.66 2.97
CA GLY A 309 -3.96 -25.62 4.00
C GLY A 309 -2.82 -25.86 4.99
N SER A 310 -2.59 -27.11 5.43
CA SER A 310 -1.46 -27.43 6.31
C SER A 310 -0.10 -27.22 5.65
N LYS A 311 0.04 -27.56 4.36
CA LYS A 311 1.25 -27.26 3.57
C LYS A 311 1.45 -25.77 3.39
N PHE A 312 0.37 -25.01 3.13
CA PHE A 312 0.42 -23.55 3.05
C PHE A 312 0.90 -22.92 4.38
N ILE A 313 0.35 -23.35 5.51
CA ILE A 313 0.80 -22.92 6.85
C ILE A 313 2.30 -23.23 7.05
N SER A 314 2.75 -24.42 6.65
CA SER A 314 4.17 -24.77 6.72
C SER A 314 5.05 -23.90 5.82
N LEU A 315 4.57 -23.49 4.64
CA LEU A 315 5.29 -22.57 3.76
C LEU A 315 5.37 -21.16 4.36
N LEU A 316 4.30 -20.69 5.01
CA LEU A 316 4.29 -19.39 5.70
C LEU A 316 5.36 -19.33 6.80
N ARG A 317 5.55 -20.41 7.56
CA ARG A 317 6.59 -20.50 8.60
C ARG A 317 8.01 -20.49 8.06
N GLY A 318 8.20 -20.96 6.82
CA GLY A 318 9.51 -21.03 6.18
C GLY A 318 9.95 -19.71 5.52
N LYS A 319 9.06 -18.72 5.40
CA LYS A 319 9.37 -17.43 4.78
C LYS A 319 9.77 -16.39 5.84
N ASN A 320 11.08 -16.25 6.05
CA ASN A 320 11.66 -15.17 6.86
C ASN A 320 12.26 -14.02 6.02
N ASP A 321 12.21 -14.12 4.69
CA ASP A 321 12.98 -13.26 3.78
C ASP A 321 12.13 -12.21 3.03
N THR A 322 10.89 -11.99 3.48
CA THR A 322 10.05 -10.89 2.96
C THR A 322 10.18 -9.67 3.87
N ASN A 323 10.22 -8.47 3.27
CA ASN A 323 10.16 -7.21 4.02
C ASN A 323 8.83 -7.01 4.78
N ASP A 324 7.87 -7.94 4.71
CA ASP A 324 6.54 -7.89 5.35
C ASP A 324 6.43 -8.92 6.50
N ILE A 325 5.60 -8.62 7.50
CA ILE A 325 5.23 -9.55 8.58
C ILE A 325 3.94 -10.24 8.16
N ILE A 326 3.88 -11.57 8.29
CA ILE A 326 2.65 -12.33 8.05
C ILE A 326 2.21 -12.94 9.38
N LYS A 327 0.96 -12.71 9.77
CA LYS A 327 0.34 -13.32 10.95
C LYS A 327 -0.81 -14.20 10.53
N LEU A 328 -0.92 -15.39 11.11
CA LEU A 328 -2.11 -16.24 10.93
C LEU A 328 -3.07 -15.94 12.08
N LYS A 329 -4.10 -15.14 11.85
CA LYS A 329 -5.02 -14.69 12.89
C LYS A 329 -6.20 -15.62 13.13
N GLY A 330 -6.57 -16.40 12.12
CA GLY A 330 -7.68 -17.33 12.25
C GLY A 330 -7.59 -18.52 11.31
N VAL A 331 -8.04 -19.68 11.80
CA VAL A 331 -8.16 -20.90 11.00
C VAL A 331 -9.52 -21.55 11.25
N ILE A 332 -10.22 -21.96 10.19
CA ILE A 332 -11.51 -22.66 10.28
C ILE A 332 -11.49 -23.98 9.48
N SER A 333 -11.96 -25.05 10.12
CA SER A 333 -12.27 -26.35 9.50
C SER A 333 -13.79 -26.59 9.47
N SER A 334 -14.23 -27.76 9.01
CA SER A 334 -15.65 -28.12 9.02
C SER A 334 -16.25 -28.26 10.43
N SER A 335 -15.43 -28.46 11.46
CA SER A 335 -15.89 -28.73 12.83
C SER A 335 -15.39 -27.75 13.87
N LYS A 336 -14.21 -27.15 13.68
CA LYS A 336 -13.58 -26.24 14.64
C LYS A 336 -13.07 -24.95 14.00
N MET A 337 -12.93 -23.90 14.79
CA MET A 337 -12.18 -22.70 14.44
C MET A 337 -11.29 -22.23 15.59
N LEU A 338 -10.25 -21.49 15.28
CA LEU A 338 -9.28 -20.96 16.23
C LEU A 338 -8.91 -19.54 15.80
N PHE A 339 -8.82 -18.63 16.77
CA PHE A 339 -8.36 -17.26 16.60
C PHE A 339 -7.19 -16.98 17.56
N GLY A 340 -6.29 -16.08 17.17
CA GLY A 340 -5.19 -15.61 18.00
C GLY A 340 -4.47 -14.42 17.36
N ASP A 341 -3.58 -13.77 18.10
CA ASP A 341 -2.81 -12.62 17.59
C ASP A 341 -1.85 -13.03 16.47
N ASP A 342 -1.18 -14.18 16.63
CA ASP A 342 -0.46 -14.89 15.57
C ASP A 342 -0.34 -16.39 15.90
N ILE A 343 -1.22 -17.19 15.29
CA ILE A 343 -1.26 -18.65 15.48
C ILE A 343 -0.06 -19.32 14.78
N LEU A 344 0.70 -18.64 13.90
CA LEU A 344 1.92 -19.24 13.33
C LEU A 344 2.95 -19.58 14.40
N GLY A 345 2.96 -18.86 15.52
CA GLY A 345 3.87 -19.06 16.65
C GLY A 345 3.60 -20.33 17.47
N GLU A 346 2.46 -21.00 17.31
CA GLU A 346 2.19 -22.30 17.92
C GLU A 346 3.17 -23.38 17.41
N PRO A 347 3.43 -24.49 18.09
CA PRO A 347 4.23 -25.59 17.53
C PRO A 347 3.59 -26.18 16.25
N ASP A 348 2.27 -26.33 16.24
CA ASP A 348 1.48 -26.75 15.09
C ASP A 348 0.07 -26.10 15.16
N PRO A 349 -0.33 -25.20 14.24
CA PRO A 349 -1.60 -24.48 14.30
C PRO A 349 -2.79 -25.40 14.01
N VAL A 350 -2.56 -26.47 13.23
CA VAL A 350 -3.58 -27.45 12.88
C VAL A 350 -3.89 -28.33 14.09
N ASP A 351 -2.87 -28.72 14.84
CA ASP A 351 -3.08 -29.46 16.09
C ASP A 351 -3.61 -28.57 17.22
N ALA A 352 -3.18 -27.30 17.31
CA ALA A 352 -3.76 -26.31 18.22
C ALA A 352 -5.27 -26.13 17.96
N LEU A 353 -5.67 -26.05 16.68
CA LEU A 353 -7.08 -26.03 16.29
C LEU A 353 -7.81 -27.30 16.73
N ARG A 354 -7.21 -28.49 16.55
CA ARG A 354 -7.83 -29.76 16.95
C ARG A 354 -8.02 -29.88 18.45
N GLN A 355 -7.05 -29.43 19.25
CA GLN A 355 -7.07 -29.58 20.71
C GLN A 355 -7.86 -28.47 21.40
N GLY A 356 -7.58 -27.20 21.06
CA GLY A 356 -8.12 -26.01 21.74
C GLY A 356 -9.14 -25.20 20.94
N GLY A 357 -9.38 -25.53 19.67
CA GLY A 357 -10.33 -24.79 18.83
C GLY A 357 -11.78 -24.89 19.31
N GLU A 358 -12.49 -23.77 19.19
CA GLU A 358 -13.94 -23.68 19.46
C GLU A 358 -14.76 -24.27 18.30
N LYS A 359 -16.06 -24.47 18.51
CA LYS A 359 -16.95 -25.02 17.48
C LYS A 359 -17.03 -24.07 16.28
N ALA A 360 -16.83 -24.60 15.08
CA ALA A 360 -16.89 -23.81 13.84
C ALA A 360 -18.25 -23.10 13.68
N SER A 361 -18.20 -21.80 13.42
CA SER A 361 -19.36 -20.98 13.07
C SER A 361 -18.97 -19.98 11.99
N SER A 362 -19.57 -20.13 10.80
CA SER A 362 -19.31 -19.22 9.68
C SER A 362 -19.63 -17.76 10.00
N ALA A 363 -20.74 -17.51 10.68
CA ALA A 363 -21.14 -16.15 11.03
C ALA A 363 -20.11 -15.49 11.96
N LYS A 364 -19.70 -16.20 13.02
CA LYS A 364 -18.70 -15.70 13.96
C LYS A 364 -17.33 -15.54 13.30
N PHE A 365 -16.95 -16.46 12.40
CA PHE A 365 -15.67 -16.36 11.70
C PHE A 365 -15.62 -15.12 10.80
N LEU A 366 -16.69 -14.88 10.03
CA LEU A 366 -16.81 -13.70 9.19
C LEU A 366 -16.81 -12.40 10.01
N GLU A 367 -17.58 -12.36 11.10
CA GLU A 367 -17.65 -11.19 12.00
C GLU A 367 -16.28 -10.81 12.56
N GLN A 368 -15.48 -11.79 12.98
CA GLN A 368 -14.12 -11.57 13.49
C GLN A 368 -13.18 -10.98 12.42
N ILE A 369 -13.23 -11.46 11.17
CA ILE A 369 -12.41 -10.90 10.08
C ILE A 369 -12.80 -9.44 9.78
N LEU A 370 -14.11 -9.16 9.80
CA LEU A 370 -14.63 -7.82 9.54
C LEU A 370 -14.36 -6.84 10.70
N ALA A 371 -14.31 -7.34 11.93
CA ALA A 371 -13.99 -6.55 13.12
C ALA A 371 -12.49 -6.22 13.26
N ASP A 372 -11.60 -6.94 12.58
CA ASP A 372 -10.17 -6.62 12.58
C ASP A 372 -9.91 -5.29 11.88
N GLU A 373 -9.36 -4.31 12.60
CA GLU A 373 -9.09 -2.95 12.11
C GLU A 373 -7.87 -2.87 11.18
N ASN A 374 -7.08 -3.94 11.04
CA ASN A 374 -5.93 -3.96 10.15
C ASN A 374 -6.39 -3.82 8.67
N PRO A 375 -5.85 -2.86 7.90
CA PRO A 375 -6.20 -2.72 6.48
C PRO A 375 -5.59 -3.81 5.59
N PHE A 376 -4.53 -4.51 6.03
CA PHE A 376 -3.82 -5.51 5.21
C PHE A 376 -4.30 -6.94 5.54
N LYS A 377 -5.49 -7.29 5.04
CA LYS A 377 -6.13 -8.58 5.34
C LYS A 377 -6.25 -9.49 4.12
N VAL A 378 -5.97 -10.78 4.32
CA VAL A 378 -6.14 -11.82 3.30
C VAL A 378 -6.92 -12.99 3.86
N PHE A 379 -7.99 -13.37 3.17
CA PHE A 379 -8.68 -14.63 3.38
C PHE A 379 -8.19 -15.68 2.38
N VAL A 380 -7.71 -16.81 2.89
CA VAL A 380 -7.17 -17.92 2.10
C VAL A 380 -8.13 -19.09 2.15
N ASP A 381 -8.69 -19.47 1.00
CA ASP A 381 -9.57 -20.63 0.87
C ASP A 381 -8.84 -21.82 0.27
N CYS A 382 -8.45 -22.76 1.13
CA CYS A 382 -7.83 -24.03 0.76
C CYS A 382 -8.84 -25.20 0.74
N THR A 383 -10.14 -24.92 0.64
CA THR A 383 -11.19 -25.94 0.59
C THR A 383 -11.57 -26.31 -0.85
N ALA A 384 -12.48 -27.29 -0.98
CA ALA A 384 -13.08 -27.69 -2.25
C ALA A 384 -14.61 -27.77 -2.12
N THR A 385 -15.23 -26.85 -1.38
CA THR A 385 -16.67 -26.86 -1.05
C THR A 385 -17.34 -25.53 -1.35
N GLU A 386 -18.64 -25.56 -1.69
CA GLU A 386 -19.49 -24.37 -1.82
C GLU A 386 -19.71 -23.64 -0.48
N ALA A 387 -19.54 -24.32 0.65
CA ALA A 387 -19.87 -23.76 1.96
C ALA A 387 -19.09 -22.48 2.30
N THR A 388 -17.86 -22.33 1.79
CA THR A 388 -16.98 -21.17 2.02
C THR A 388 -17.30 -19.97 1.13
N LEU A 389 -18.05 -20.16 0.04
CA LEU A 389 -18.38 -19.08 -0.92
C LEU A 389 -19.15 -17.93 -0.26
N ARG A 390 -19.89 -18.21 0.82
CA ARG A 390 -20.59 -17.20 1.64
C ARG A 390 -19.68 -16.13 2.24
N TYR A 391 -18.38 -16.39 2.36
CA TYR A 391 -17.43 -15.41 2.88
C TYR A 391 -17.01 -14.40 1.81
N TYR A 392 -17.07 -14.75 0.53
CA TYR A 392 -16.29 -14.06 -0.48
C TYR A 392 -16.80 -12.63 -0.73
N GLU A 393 -18.07 -12.48 -1.08
CA GLU A 393 -18.64 -11.17 -1.40
C GLU A 393 -18.60 -10.19 -0.21
N PRO A 394 -18.99 -10.56 1.04
CA PRO A 394 -18.88 -9.67 2.18
C PRO A 394 -17.45 -9.23 2.48
N LEU A 395 -16.47 -10.14 2.37
CA LEU A 395 -15.07 -9.84 2.63
C LEU A 395 -14.48 -8.92 1.56
N LEU A 396 -14.73 -9.20 0.28
CA LEU A 396 -14.24 -8.36 -0.82
C LEU A 396 -14.79 -6.93 -0.72
N LYS A 397 -16.09 -6.77 -0.44
CA LYS A 397 -16.70 -5.44 -0.23
C LYS A 397 -16.12 -4.67 0.96
N ALA A 398 -15.59 -5.38 1.95
CA ALA A 398 -14.96 -4.79 3.13
C ALA A 398 -13.45 -4.54 2.97
N GLY A 399 -12.88 -4.74 1.77
CA GLY A 399 -11.46 -4.52 1.50
C GLY A 399 -10.54 -5.69 1.85
N VAL A 400 -11.09 -6.89 2.09
CA VAL A 400 -10.29 -8.08 2.39
C VAL A 400 -9.96 -8.81 1.09
N HIS A 401 -8.67 -9.00 0.79
CA HIS A 401 -8.24 -9.77 -0.37
C HIS A 401 -8.56 -11.26 -0.18
N ILE A 402 -8.84 -11.96 -1.28
CA ILE A 402 -9.11 -13.40 -1.27
C ILE A 402 -8.11 -14.13 -2.15
N VAL A 403 -7.50 -15.18 -1.61
CA VAL A 403 -6.68 -16.13 -2.36
C VAL A 403 -7.31 -17.51 -2.25
N ALA A 404 -7.76 -18.08 -3.38
CA ALA A 404 -8.52 -19.33 -3.38
C ALA A 404 -7.85 -20.44 -4.21
N ALA A 405 -7.60 -21.58 -3.56
CA ALA A 405 -7.40 -22.87 -4.24
C ALA A 405 -8.74 -23.58 -4.53
N ASN A 406 -9.84 -23.02 -4.01
CA ASN A 406 -11.18 -23.52 -4.24
C ASN A 406 -11.67 -23.16 -5.65
N LYS A 407 -11.72 -24.17 -6.54
CA LYS A 407 -12.18 -24.02 -7.93
C LYS A 407 -13.68 -23.77 -8.06
N VAL A 408 -14.46 -24.08 -7.03
CA VAL A 408 -15.92 -24.01 -7.07
C VAL A 408 -16.38 -22.58 -7.34
N ALA A 409 -15.73 -21.57 -6.74
CA ALA A 409 -16.08 -20.16 -6.93
C ALA A 409 -15.99 -19.73 -8.40
N ASN A 410 -14.92 -20.14 -9.09
CA ASN A 410 -14.66 -19.76 -10.48
C ASN A 410 -15.46 -20.57 -11.49
N ALA A 411 -15.97 -21.74 -11.10
CA ALA A 411 -16.85 -22.58 -11.90
C ALA A 411 -18.34 -22.39 -11.59
N ALA A 412 -18.68 -21.59 -10.58
CA ALA A 412 -20.07 -21.32 -10.16
C ALA A 412 -20.88 -20.59 -11.25
N GLU A 413 -22.16 -20.37 -10.97
CA GLU A 413 -23.03 -19.59 -11.83
C GLU A 413 -22.45 -18.21 -12.13
N LYS A 414 -22.68 -17.73 -13.35
CA LYS A 414 -22.12 -16.47 -13.86
C LYS A 414 -22.40 -15.27 -12.94
N GLY A 415 -23.63 -15.18 -12.42
CA GLY A 415 -24.03 -14.07 -11.55
C GLY A 415 -23.15 -13.98 -10.29
N PHE A 416 -22.81 -15.14 -9.72
CA PHE A 416 -21.90 -15.22 -8.59
C PHE A 416 -20.47 -14.80 -8.99
N TYR A 417 -19.93 -15.37 -10.07
CA TYR A 417 -18.58 -15.05 -10.56
C TYR A 417 -18.38 -13.55 -10.84
N ASN A 418 -19.33 -12.94 -11.55
CA ASN A 418 -19.30 -11.50 -11.84
C ASN A 418 -19.46 -10.68 -10.55
N GLY A 419 -20.33 -11.12 -9.64
CA GLY A 419 -20.54 -10.49 -8.34
C GLY A 419 -19.27 -10.42 -7.50
N LEU A 420 -18.42 -11.45 -7.54
CA LEU A 420 -17.12 -11.44 -6.87
C LEU A 420 -16.19 -10.36 -7.41
N HIS A 421 -16.10 -10.21 -8.73
CA HIS A 421 -15.22 -9.22 -9.35
C HIS A 421 -15.71 -7.78 -9.09
N GLU A 422 -17.02 -7.56 -9.13
CA GLU A 422 -17.61 -6.25 -8.79
C GLU A 422 -17.47 -5.92 -7.29
N ALA A 423 -17.58 -6.92 -6.42
CA ALA A 423 -17.30 -6.77 -4.99
C ALA A 423 -15.84 -6.37 -4.74
N GLY A 424 -14.89 -6.99 -5.45
CA GLY A 424 -13.48 -6.64 -5.41
C GLY A 424 -13.22 -5.18 -5.79
N LYS A 425 -13.80 -4.72 -6.91
CA LYS A 425 -13.71 -3.31 -7.34
C LYS A 425 -14.31 -2.34 -6.32
N THR A 426 -15.44 -2.69 -5.73
CA THR A 426 -16.15 -1.83 -4.77
C THR A 426 -15.34 -1.64 -3.48
N GLY A 427 -14.68 -2.69 -3.01
CA GLY A 427 -13.90 -2.67 -1.78
C GLY A 427 -12.41 -2.39 -1.97
N ASP A 428 -11.94 -2.11 -3.18
CA ASP A 428 -10.50 -2.02 -3.52
C ASP A 428 -9.70 -3.26 -3.08
N SER A 429 -10.29 -4.45 -3.30
CA SER A 429 -9.73 -5.74 -2.93
C SER A 429 -9.55 -6.66 -4.14
N GLN A 430 -8.74 -7.70 -3.97
CA GLN A 430 -8.35 -8.60 -5.06
C GLN A 430 -8.87 -10.01 -4.79
N PHE A 431 -9.36 -10.66 -5.83
CA PHE A 431 -9.68 -12.08 -5.83
C PHE A 431 -8.67 -12.82 -6.72
N LEU A 432 -7.80 -13.62 -6.10
CA LEU A 432 -6.69 -14.32 -6.75
C LEU A 432 -6.88 -15.83 -6.63
N TYR A 433 -6.61 -16.57 -7.70
CA TYR A 433 -6.93 -18.00 -7.77
C TYR A 433 -6.04 -18.77 -8.75
N GLU A 434 -4.78 -18.35 -8.87
CA GLU A 434 -3.79 -18.92 -9.79
C GLU A 434 -3.73 -20.45 -9.73
N THR A 435 -3.79 -21.02 -8.52
CA THR A 435 -3.68 -22.47 -8.30
C THR A 435 -4.84 -23.30 -8.85
N ASN A 436 -5.93 -22.65 -9.28
CA ASN A 436 -7.08 -23.36 -9.84
C ASN A 436 -6.77 -24.00 -11.19
N VAL A 437 -5.82 -23.45 -11.94
CA VAL A 437 -5.39 -23.95 -13.25
C VAL A 437 -3.88 -24.02 -13.31
N GLY A 438 -3.32 -25.14 -13.79
CA GLY A 438 -1.86 -25.25 -13.96
C GLY A 438 -1.04 -25.46 -12.68
N ALA A 439 -1.69 -25.78 -11.56
CA ALA A 439 -1.06 -26.05 -10.27
C ALA A 439 -0.23 -24.86 -9.75
N ALA A 440 1.09 -24.86 -9.92
CA ALA A 440 1.97 -23.76 -9.51
C ALA A 440 2.43 -22.88 -10.69
N LEU A 441 2.00 -23.19 -11.91
CA LEU A 441 2.32 -22.41 -13.10
C LEU A 441 1.48 -21.12 -13.12
N PRO A 442 2.06 -19.97 -13.49
CA PRO A 442 1.35 -18.69 -13.54
C PRO A 442 0.49 -18.55 -14.82
N VAL A 443 -0.41 -19.50 -15.06
CA VAL A 443 -1.23 -19.57 -16.29
C VAL A 443 -2.27 -18.46 -16.35
N ILE A 444 -3.01 -18.24 -15.25
CA ILE A 444 -4.11 -17.27 -15.20
C ILE A 444 -3.53 -15.85 -15.25
N LYS A 445 -2.50 -15.56 -14.47
CA LYS A 445 -1.83 -14.26 -14.51
C LYS A 445 -1.27 -13.93 -15.90
N VAL A 446 -0.58 -14.88 -16.55
CA VAL A 446 -0.06 -14.67 -17.91
C VAL A 446 -1.20 -14.37 -18.89
N LEU A 447 -2.31 -15.09 -18.79
CA LEU A 447 -3.50 -14.84 -19.61
C LEU A 447 -4.09 -13.44 -19.36
N GLN A 448 -4.24 -13.04 -18.10
CA GLN A 448 -4.73 -11.70 -17.73
C GLN A 448 -3.78 -10.60 -18.21
N ASP A 449 -2.46 -10.79 -18.10
CA ASP A 449 -1.46 -9.84 -18.57
C ASP A 449 -1.54 -9.63 -20.10
N LEU A 450 -1.78 -10.69 -20.87
CA LEU A 450 -2.01 -10.60 -22.33
C LEU A 450 -3.26 -9.78 -22.65
N LEU A 451 -4.37 -10.04 -21.95
CA LEU A 451 -5.64 -9.31 -22.16
C LEU A 451 -5.52 -7.84 -21.75
N ASN A 452 -4.83 -7.56 -20.65
CA ASN A 452 -4.58 -6.20 -20.17
C ASN A 452 -3.67 -5.39 -21.12
N ALA A 453 -2.77 -6.08 -21.85
CA ALA A 453 -1.97 -5.48 -22.92
C ALA A 453 -2.80 -5.19 -24.20
N GLY A 454 -4.06 -5.60 -24.26
CA GLY A 454 -4.97 -5.40 -25.38
C GLY A 454 -4.95 -6.52 -26.43
N ASP A 455 -4.27 -7.65 -26.15
CA ASP A 455 -4.31 -8.83 -27.01
C ASP A 455 -5.64 -9.58 -26.86
N ARG A 456 -5.93 -10.52 -27.78
CA ARG A 456 -7.14 -11.33 -27.78
C ARG A 456 -6.81 -12.79 -27.96
N ILE A 457 -7.36 -13.64 -27.10
CA ILE A 457 -7.25 -15.09 -27.24
C ILE A 457 -8.17 -15.58 -28.34
N VAL A 458 -7.58 -16.30 -29.30
CA VAL A 458 -8.28 -16.93 -30.43
C VAL A 458 -8.58 -18.40 -30.11
N LYS A 459 -7.61 -19.08 -29.51
CA LYS A 459 -7.69 -20.51 -29.20
C LYS A 459 -6.86 -20.85 -27.97
N ILE A 460 -7.37 -21.77 -27.15
CA ILE A 460 -6.68 -22.33 -25.99
C ILE A 460 -6.59 -23.84 -26.20
N GLU A 461 -5.39 -24.42 -26.06
CA GLU A 461 -5.20 -25.86 -26.01
C GLU A 461 -4.36 -26.23 -24.79
N GLY A 462 -4.58 -27.41 -24.23
CA GLY A 462 -3.71 -27.85 -23.15
C GLY A 462 -3.94 -29.26 -22.66
N ILE A 463 -2.87 -29.82 -22.09
CA ILE A 463 -2.90 -31.00 -21.24
C ILE A 463 -2.98 -30.48 -19.81
N MET A 464 -4.20 -30.47 -19.25
CA MET A 464 -4.48 -29.85 -17.94
C MET A 464 -4.57 -30.87 -16.79
N SER A 465 -4.29 -32.15 -17.05
CA SER A 465 -4.18 -33.22 -16.05
C SER A 465 -2.93 -34.06 -16.27
N GLY A 466 -1.99 -33.96 -15.33
CA GLY A 466 -0.76 -34.76 -15.33
C GLY A 466 -1.04 -36.25 -15.15
N SER A 467 -2.06 -36.61 -14.37
CA SER A 467 -2.44 -38.00 -14.10
C SER A 467 -2.93 -38.70 -15.37
N LEU A 468 -3.82 -38.04 -16.13
CA LEU A 468 -4.33 -38.56 -17.40
C LEU A 468 -3.22 -38.62 -18.47
N ASN A 469 -2.35 -37.60 -18.52
CA ASN A 469 -1.22 -37.60 -19.44
C ASN A 469 -0.22 -38.73 -19.15
N HIS A 470 0.02 -39.00 -17.86
CA HIS A 470 0.89 -40.10 -17.46
C HIS A 470 0.31 -41.45 -17.88
N ILE A 471 -0.97 -41.71 -17.59
CA ILE A 471 -1.64 -42.96 -18.00
C ILE A 471 -1.53 -43.16 -19.51
N LEU A 472 -1.88 -42.15 -20.32
CA LEU A 472 -1.78 -42.24 -21.79
C LEU A 472 -0.33 -42.41 -22.28
N THR A 473 0.66 -41.84 -21.58
CA THR A 473 2.08 -42.01 -21.88
C THR A 473 2.51 -43.47 -21.66
N GLU A 474 2.08 -44.09 -20.56
CA GLU A 474 2.40 -45.48 -20.23
C GLU A 474 1.72 -46.45 -21.20
N VAL A 475 0.45 -46.20 -21.58
CA VAL A 475 -0.25 -46.99 -22.60
C VAL A 475 0.47 -46.90 -23.95
N TRP A 476 0.88 -45.70 -24.35
CA TRP A 476 1.67 -45.52 -25.59
C TRP A 476 3.02 -46.25 -25.54
N SER A 477 3.62 -46.37 -24.35
CA SER A 477 4.87 -47.08 -24.11
C SER A 477 4.71 -48.61 -24.17
N GLY A 478 3.48 -49.12 -24.22
CA GLY A 478 3.16 -50.53 -24.48
C GLY A 478 2.42 -51.24 -23.34
N LYS A 479 2.07 -50.55 -22.24
CA LYS A 479 1.25 -51.11 -21.17
C LYS A 479 -0.22 -51.14 -21.55
N LYS A 480 -1.00 -52.02 -20.91
CA LYS A 480 -2.46 -51.96 -21.01
C LYS A 480 -2.99 -50.80 -20.16
N PHE A 481 -4.11 -50.20 -20.57
CA PHE A 481 -4.73 -49.09 -19.85
C PHE A 481 -4.99 -49.39 -18.38
N MET A 482 -5.56 -50.56 -18.07
CA MET A 482 -5.86 -50.94 -16.68
C MET A 482 -4.59 -51.12 -15.83
N GLU A 483 -3.48 -51.56 -16.43
CA GLU A 483 -2.20 -51.70 -15.74
C GLU A 483 -1.60 -50.32 -15.44
N ALA A 484 -1.60 -49.42 -16.43
CA ALA A 484 -1.15 -48.05 -16.26
C ALA A 484 -1.98 -47.28 -15.21
N LEU A 485 -3.30 -47.53 -15.15
CA LEU A 485 -4.19 -46.93 -14.16
C LEU A 485 -3.87 -47.39 -12.73
N GLU A 486 -3.68 -48.70 -12.51
CA GLU A 486 -3.33 -49.23 -11.19
C GLU A 486 -1.96 -48.74 -10.72
N GLU A 487 -0.98 -48.63 -11.62
CA GLU A 487 0.33 -48.06 -11.30
C GLU A 487 0.23 -46.57 -10.96
N ALA A 488 -0.54 -45.78 -11.72
CA ALA A 488 -0.75 -44.36 -11.43
C ALA A 488 -1.43 -44.17 -10.07
N LYS A 489 -2.36 -45.05 -9.70
CA LYS A 489 -2.99 -45.08 -8.38
C LYS A 489 -1.99 -45.45 -7.28
N ALA A 490 -1.16 -46.47 -7.50
CA ALA A 490 -0.12 -46.89 -6.55
C ALA A 490 0.95 -45.81 -6.33
N ALA A 491 1.29 -45.05 -7.37
CA ALA A 491 2.20 -43.91 -7.31
C ALA A 491 1.56 -42.64 -6.71
N GLY A 492 0.25 -42.65 -6.44
CA GLY A 492 -0.49 -41.52 -5.88
C GLY A 492 -0.72 -40.37 -6.87
N TYR A 493 -0.72 -40.64 -8.18
CA TYR A 493 -1.00 -39.63 -9.20
C TYR A 493 -2.50 -39.40 -9.40
N THR A 494 -3.36 -40.38 -9.13
CA THR A 494 -4.82 -40.22 -9.21
C THR A 494 -5.44 -39.98 -7.84
N GLU A 495 -6.68 -39.48 -7.83
CA GLU A 495 -7.52 -39.48 -6.65
C GLU A 495 -7.83 -40.92 -6.15
N PRO A 496 -8.26 -41.11 -4.88
CA PRO A 496 -8.61 -42.43 -4.34
C PRO A 496 -9.66 -43.18 -5.16
N ASP A 497 -10.61 -42.43 -5.73
CA ASP A 497 -11.52 -42.88 -6.80
C ASP A 497 -11.02 -42.33 -8.15
N PRO A 498 -10.38 -43.14 -9.00
CA PRO A 498 -9.83 -42.68 -10.27
C PRO A 498 -10.88 -42.16 -11.25
N LEU A 499 -12.17 -42.49 -11.05
CA LEU A 499 -13.24 -41.97 -11.90
C LEU A 499 -13.32 -40.44 -11.86
N VAL A 500 -12.91 -39.83 -10.75
CA VAL A 500 -12.86 -38.36 -10.61
C VAL A 500 -11.95 -37.75 -11.68
N ASP A 501 -10.78 -38.35 -11.93
CA ASP A 501 -9.86 -37.92 -12.98
C ASP A 501 -10.34 -38.37 -14.37
N LEU A 502 -10.70 -39.65 -14.53
CA LEU A 502 -11.04 -40.27 -15.81
C LEU A 502 -12.31 -39.72 -16.46
N SER A 503 -13.22 -39.14 -15.66
CA SER A 503 -14.42 -38.46 -16.16
C SER A 503 -14.12 -37.20 -16.99
N GLY A 504 -12.92 -36.62 -16.86
CA GLY A 504 -12.54 -35.37 -17.52
C GLY A 504 -13.18 -34.11 -16.93
N VAL A 505 -14.00 -34.23 -15.88
CA VAL A 505 -14.75 -33.09 -15.31
C VAL A 505 -13.82 -32.04 -14.68
N ASP A 506 -12.73 -32.43 -14.01
CA ASP A 506 -11.75 -31.46 -13.47
C ASP A 506 -11.00 -30.72 -14.60
N VAL A 507 -10.70 -31.41 -15.70
CA VAL A 507 -10.09 -30.81 -16.90
C VAL A 507 -11.05 -29.81 -17.56
N ALA A 508 -12.33 -30.17 -17.69
CA ALA A 508 -13.38 -29.28 -18.16
C ALA A 508 -13.54 -28.04 -17.28
N ARG A 509 -13.48 -28.21 -15.96
CA ARG A 509 -13.55 -27.09 -15.01
C ARG A 509 -12.37 -26.13 -15.16
N LYS A 510 -11.15 -26.65 -15.39
CA LYS A 510 -9.96 -25.83 -15.66
C LYS A 510 -10.07 -25.06 -16.98
N LEU A 511 -10.57 -25.70 -18.04
CA LEU A 511 -10.82 -25.03 -19.31
C LEU A 511 -11.85 -23.90 -19.17
N LEU A 512 -12.97 -24.18 -18.49
CA LEU A 512 -14.00 -23.17 -18.23
C LEU A 512 -13.44 -21.92 -17.54
N ILE A 513 -12.60 -22.11 -16.52
CA ILE A 513 -11.96 -21.00 -15.80
C ILE A 513 -11.13 -20.15 -16.77
N LEU A 514 -10.28 -20.77 -17.60
CA LEU A 514 -9.46 -20.04 -18.57
C LEU A 514 -10.30 -19.30 -19.63
N VAL A 515 -11.36 -19.92 -20.15
CA VAL A 515 -12.22 -19.27 -21.16
C VAL A 515 -13.01 -18.10 -20.55
N ARG A 516 -13.39 -18.17 -19.27
CA ARG A 516 -14.04 -17.06 -18.58
C ARG A 516 -13.12 -15.84 -18.44
N GLU A 517 -11.82 -16.04 -18.22
CA GLU A 517 -10.85 -14.94 -18.18
C GLU A 517 -10.83 -14.14 -19.48
N THR A 518 -11.11 -14.76 -20.64
CA THR A 518 -11.14 -14.06 -21.93
C THR A 518 -12.40 -13.20 -22.12
N GLY A 519 -13.28 -13.12 -21.11
CA GLY A 519 -14.55 -12.39 -21.17
C GLY A 519 -15.67 -13.11 -21.92
N VAL A 520 -15.44 -14.36 -22.34
CA VAL A 520 -16.43 -15.16 -23.06
C VAL A 520 -17.47 -15.73 -22.09
N ASN A 521 -18.74 -15.65 -22.49
CA ASN A 521 -19.85 -16.07 -21.64
C ASN A 521 -20.17 -17.56 -21.82
N VAL A 522 -19.67 -18.41 -20.93
CA VAL A 522 -19.82 -19.87 -20.97
C VAL A 522 -20.06 -20.51 -19.58
N SER A 523 -20.64 -21.71 -19.58
CA SER A 523 -20.88 -22.55 -18.41
C SER A 523 -20.38 -24.00 -18.60
N MET A 524 -20.49 -24.85 -17.58
CA MET A 524 -20.01 -26.24 -17.66
C MET A 524 -20.78 -27.06 -18.69
N GLU A 525 -22.05 -26.73 -18.92
CA GLU A 525 -22.93 -27.39 -19.89
C GLU A 525 -22.49 -27.16 -21.34
N ASP A 526 -21.72 -26.10 -21.59
CA ASP A 526 -21.15 -25.77 -22.90
C ASP A 526 -19.88 -26.60 -23.22
N VAL A 527 -19.35 -27.34 -22.24
CA VAL A 527 -18.15 -28.16 -22.41
C VAL A 527 -18.52 -29.57 -22.86
N ILE A 528 -18.11 -29.95 -24.08
CA ILE A 528 -18.29 -31.30 -24.58
C ILE A 528 -17.17 -32.18 -24.02
N VAL A 529 -17.51 -33.12 -23.15
CA VAL A 529 -16.55 -34.02 -22.50
C VAL A 529 -16.68 -35.44 -23.05
N GLU A 530 -15.58 -35.97 -23.59
CA GLU A 530 -15.38 -37.38 -23.91
C GLU A 530 -14.52 -38.03 -22.80
N PRO A 531 -15.14 -38.75 -21.85
CA PRO A 531 -14.42 -39.32 -20.72
C PRO A 531 -13.62 -40.57 -21.09
N LEU A 532 -12.56 -40.86 -20.33
CA LEU A 532 -11.89 -42.17 -20.40
C LEU A 532 -12.63 -43.25 -19.61
N ALA A 533 -13.44 -42.85 -18.63
CA ALA A 533 -14.33 -43.75 -17.90
C ALA A 533 -15.60 -43.04 -17.41
N TRP A 534 -16.72 -43.75 -17.39
CA TRP A 534 -18.02 -43.25 -16.91
C TRP A 534 -18.80 -44.34 -16.17
N LYS A 535 -19.81 -43.94 -15.39
CA LYS A 535 -20.80 -44.88 -14.86
C LYS A 535 -21.95 -44.99 -15.85
N ASN A 536 -22.26 -46.22 -16.27
CA ASN A 536 -23.41 -46.49 -17.11
C ASN A 536 -24.73 -46.42 -16.31
N ILE A 537 -25.87 -46.64 -16.98
CA ILE A 537 -27.22 -46.54 -16.39
C ILE A 537 -27.40 -47.53 -15.21
N THR A 538 -26.68 -48.65 -15.19
CA THR A 538 -26.75 -49.64 -14.11
C THR A 538 -25.76 -49.35 -12.97
N GLY A 539 -24.96 -48.28 -13.08
CA GLY A 539 -23.96 -47.87 -12.10
C GLY A 539 -22.62 -48.58 -12.22
N ALA A 540 -22.44 -49.45 -13.21
CA ALA A 540 -21.15 -50.08 -13.50
C ALA A 540 -20.21 -49.10 -14.22
N VAL A 541 -18.91 -49.18 -13.90
CA VAL A 541 -17.89 -48.36 -14.53
C VAL A 541 -17.53 -48.96 -15.88
N GLU A 542 -17.69 -48.17 -16.95
CA GLU A 542 -17.26 -48.48 -18.30
C GLU A 542 -16.03 -47.63 -18.64
N TYR A 543 -15.15 -48.18 -19.47
CA TYR A 543 -13.93 -47.55 -19.91
C TYR A 543 -13.95 -47.39 -21.43
N LEU A 544 -13.41 -46.27 -21.91
CA LEU A 544 -13.16 -46.08 -23.33
C LEU A 544 -12.08 -47.07 -23.79
N ASP A 545 -12.22 -47.63 -24.99
CA ASP A 545 -11.21 -48.53 -25.58
C ASP A 545 -9.97 -47.75 -26.06
N ILE A 546 -9.22 -47.23 -25.09
CA ILE A 546 -8.06 -46.40 -25.34
C ILE A 546 -6.84 -47.22 -25.78
N ASP A 547 -6.78 -48.51 -25.40
CA ASP A 547 -5.72 -49.42 -25.83
C ASP A 547 -5.70 -49.54 -27.36
N THR A 548 -6.86 -49.77 -27.99
CA THR A 548 -6.98 -49.83 -29.46
C THR A 548 -6.65 -48.48 -30.10
N GLN A 549 -7.23 -47.38 -29.60
CA GLN A 549 -6.99 -46.04 -30.15
C GLN A 549 -5.50 -45.65 -30.11
N VAL A 550 -4.81 -45.96 -29.01
CA VAL A 550 -3.37 -45.67 -28.86
C VAL A 550 -2.54 -46.51 -29.82
N GLN A 551 -2.85 -47.79 -30.03
CA GLN A 551 -2.13 -48.63 -30.98
C GLN A 551 -2.31 -48.14 -32.43
N GLU A 552 -3.54 -47.78 -32.80
CA GLU A 552 -3.82 -47.22 -34.13
C GLU A 552 -3.08 -45.91 -34.39
N ALA A 553 -3.11 -44.99 -33.42
CA ALA A 553 -2.36 -43.73 -33.51
C ALA A 553 -0.86 -43.98 -33.57
N LYS A 554 -0.34 -44.92 -32.77
CA LYS A 554 1.08 -45.28 -32.75
C LYS A 554 1.55 -45.84 -34.10
N ASN A 555 0.73 -46.65 -34.78
CA ASN A 555 1.03 -47.16 -36.13
C ASN A 555 1.15 -46.03 -37.17
N ARG A 556 0.49 -44.89 -36.95
CA ARG A 556 0.60 -43.67 -37.78
C ARG A 556 1.74 -42.74 -37.36
N GLY A 557 2.51 -43.09 -36.31
CA GLY A 557 3.52 -42.22 -35.71
C GLY A 557 2.96 -41.14 -34.77
N ASN A 558 1.65 -41.17 -34.52
CA ASN A 558 0.92 -40.19 -33.72
C ASN A 558 0.82 -40.64 -32.25
N ARG A 559 0.27 -39.77 -31.40
CA ARG A 559 0.02 -40.02 -29.98
C ARG A 559 -1.40 -39.65 -29.62
N ILE A 560 -1.99 -40.33 -28.64
CA ILE A 560 -3.24 -39.88 -28.02
C ILE A 560 -2.91 -39.06 -26.77
N LYS A 561 -3.49 -37.87 -26.66
CA LYS A 561 -3.38 -36.98 -25.50
C LYS A 561 -4.78 -36.63 -25.00
N PHE A 562 -4.94 -36.46 -23.68
CA PHE A 562 -6.19 -35.95 -23.12
C PHE A 562 -6.15 -34.41 -23.15
N VAL A 563 -6.78 -33.82 -24.16
CA VAL A 563 -6.64 -32.40 -24.49
C VAL A 563 -7.91 -31.65 -24.14
N ALA A 564 -7.75 -30.51 -23.48
CA ALA A 564 -8.78 -29.49 -23.37
C ALA A 564 -8.55 -28.42 -24.45
N SER A 565 -9.58 -28.07 -25.19
CA SER A 565 -9.52 -27.13 -26.30
C SER A 565 -10.68 -26.17 -26.29
N TYR A 566 -10.38 -24.88 -26.48
CA TYR A 566 -11.34 -23.83 -26.81
C TYR A 566 -10.97 -23.25 -28.18
N SER A 567 -11.85 -23.38 -29.16
CA SER A 567 -11.66 -22.83 -30.51
C SER A 567 -13.02 -22.52 -31.13
N GLU A 568 -13.14 -21.38 -31.81
CA GLU A 568 -14.37 -20.98 -32.52
C GLU A 568 -15.64 -21.03 -31.64
N GLY A 569 -15.51 -20.68 -30.36
CA GLY A 569 -16.61 -20.70 -29.40
C GLY A 569 -17.01 -22.08 -28.88
N LYS A 570 -16.30 -23.15 -29.26
CA LYS A 570 -16.55 -24.52 -28.78
C LYS A 570 -15.51 -24.92 -27.75
N MET A 571 -15.97 -25.51 -26.64
CA MET A 571 -15.12 -26.10 -25.60
C MET A 571 -15.22 -27.62 -25.65
N THR A 572 -14.10 -28.30 -25.83
CA THR A 572 -14.03 -29.76 -25.93
C THR A 572 -12.94 -30.31 -25.01
N VAL A 573 -13.21 -31.43 -24.36
CA VAL A 573 -12.27 -32.13 -23.48
C VAL A 573 -12.33 -33.61 -23.78
N GLY A 574 -11.20 -34.24 -24.12
CA GLY A 574 -11.20 -35.66 -24.42
C GLY A 574 -9.88 -36.18 -24.99
N PRO A 575 -9.79 -37.49 -25.27
CA PRO A 575 -8.66 -38.05 -26.01
C PRO A 575 -8.63 -37.49 -27.43
N ARG A 576 -7.47 -36.98 -27.85
CA ARG A 576 -7.23 -36.44 -29.18
C ARG A 576 -5.93 -37.00 -29.73
N GLU A 577 -5.97 -37.42 -30.98
CA GLU A 577 -4.76 -37.80 -31.73
C GLU A 577 -3.97 -36.54 -32.10
N VAL A 578 -2.69 -36.53 -31.76
CA VAL A 578 -1.74 -35.45 -32.03
C VAL A 578 -0.58 -35.97 -32.90
N THR A 579 -0.20 -35.19 -33.91
CA THR A 579 0.91 -35.49 -34.83
C THR A 579 2.24 -34.99 -34.27
N PRO A 580 3.40 -35.43 -34.79
CA PRO A 580 4.72 -34.95 -34.35
C PRO A 580 4.92 -33.42 -34.42
N GLU A 581 4.15 -32.74 -35.28
CA GLU A 581 4.18 -31.28 -35.44
C GLU A 581 3.35 -30.54 -34.38
N ASP A 582 2.43 -31.21 -33.71
CA ASP A 582 1.62 -30.61 -32.64
C ASP A 582 2.52 -30.36 -31.40
N PRO A 583 2.51 -29.14 -30.82
CA PRO A 583 3.34 -28.82 -29.65
C PRO A 583 3.10 -29.75 -28.44
N LEU A 584 1.91 -30.34 -28.32
CA LEU A 584 1.56 -31.27 -27.24
C LEU A 584 2.15 -32.68 -27.42
N TYR A 585 2.66 -33.03 -28.60
CA TYR A 585 3.16 -34.38 -28.90
C TYR A 585 4.24 -34.86 -27.93
N SER A 586 5.16 -33.94 -27.61
CA SER A 586 6.36 -34.19 -26.78
C SER A 586 6.09 -34.16 -25.27
N VAL A 587 4.90 -33.72 -24.84
CA VAL A 587 4.54 -33.52 -23.43
C VAL A 587 4.15 -34.84 -22.79
N ASN A 588 5.06 -35.45 -22.02
CA ASN A 588 4.89 -36.83 -21.49
C ASN A 588 5.00 -36.90 -19.96
N GLY A 589 4.47 -37.98 -19.41
CA GLY A 589 4.47 -38.24 -17.97
C GLY A 589 3.49 -37.33 -17.23
N VAL A 590 3.85 -36.88 -16.03
CA VAL A 590 2.99 -36.06 -15.16
C VAL A 590 2.97 -34.56 -15.51
N ARG A 591 3.45 -34.19 -16.70
CA ARG A 591 3.57 -32.79 -17.11
C ARG A 591 2.23 -32.24 -17.63
N ASN A 592 1.93 -31.01 -17.23
CA ASN A 592 0.88 -30.19 -17.82
C ASN A 592 1.46 -29.29 -18.92
N ALA A 593 0.64 -28.91 -19.89
CA ALA A 593 0.99 -27.93 -20.92
C ALA A 593 -0.23 -27.06 -21.25
N PHE A 594 0.01 -25.79 -21.50
CA PHE A 594 -0.98 -24.79 -21.88
C PHE A 594 -0.43 -24.08 -23.10
N ILE A 595 -1.30 -23.87 -24.09
CA ILE A 595 -0.97 -23.23 -25.36
C ILE A 595 -2.00 -22.14 -25.59
N PHE A 596 -1.53 -20.90 -25.73
CA PHE A 596 -2.37 -19.76 -26.06
C PHE A 596 -2.09 -19.27 -27.47
N TYR A 597 -3.10 -19.38 -28.32
CA TYR A 597 -3.09 -18.72 -29.62
C TYR A 597 -3.79 -17.39 -29.47
N THR A 598 -3.07 -16.32 -29.78
CA THR A 598 -3.60 -14.95 -29.67
C THR A 598 -3.58 -14.26 -31.02
N THR A 599 -4.15 -13.05 -31.09
CA THR A 599 -4.04 -12.23 -32.30
C THR A 599 -2.59 -11.86 -32.63
N LEU A 600 -1.74 -11.71 -31.61
CA LEU A 600 -0.31 -11.43 -31.78
C LEU A 600 0.53 -12.71 -31.97
N TYR A 601 0.12 -13.82 -31.35
CA TYR A 601 0.82 -15.11 -31.34
C TYR A 601 -0.03 -16.20 -32.01
N SER A 602 -0.32 -16.02 -33.30
CA SER A 602 -1.13 -16.97 -34.08
C SER A 602 -0.30 -18.06 -34.75
N GLU A 603 0.91 -17.74 -35.24
CA GLU A 603 1.82 -18.69 -35.91
C GLU A 603 2.72 -19.43 -34.92
N PHE A 604 3.19 -18.74 -33.88
CA PHE A 604 4.00 -19.31 -32.79
C PHE A 604 3.29 -19.06 -31.46
N PRO A 605 2.43 -19.98 -31.01
CA PRO A 605 1.64 -19.79 -29.80
C PRO A 605 2.51 -19.82 -28.53
N LEU A 606 2.01 -19.16 -27.49
CA LEU A 606 2.66 -19.07 -26.18
C LEU A 606 2.52 -20.35 -25.36
#